data_AF-A0A1V6D3T2-F1
#
_entry.id   AF-A0A1V6D3T2-F1
#
_cell.length_a   1.000
_cell.length_b   1.000
_cell.length_c   1.000
_cell.angle_alpha   90.00
_cell.angle_beta   90.00
_cell.angle_gamma   90.00
#
_symmetry.space_group_name_H-M   'P 1'
#
loop_
_entity.id
_entity.type
_entity.pdbx_description
1 polymer ?
#
loop_
_entity_poly.entity_id
_entity_poly.type
_entity_poly.pdbx_seq_one_letter_code
_entity_poly.pdbx_strand_id
1 'polypeptide(L)'
;MNDCEQAYRLGAYMDGELSAGERATVESHLCACPSCQAEVQRLRRLADMLHQFEGLQIPSGAMERLHDSVDSTLTAGVRRLAAWSAAAAAVILAACSISLMRSGGSPAQASPPAVATWETAAVARTPAEAAAAQDEQLAMWVVRDLSGRIER
;
A
#
# COMPACT_ATOMS: atom_id res chain seq x y z
N MET A 1 10.99 -56.52 24.27
CA MET A 1 11.37 -55.15 23.85
C MET A 1 12.66 -55.28 23.07
N ASN A 2 12.58 -55.42 21.76
CA ASN A 2 13.77 -55.46 20.90
C ASN A 2 14.05 -54.02 20.48
N ASP A 3 15.13 -53.47 21.01
CA ASP A 3 15.59 -52.10 20.78
C ASP A 3 16.25 -52.01 19.40
N CYS A 4 15.43 -51.94 18.36
CA CYS A 4 15.90 -51.68 17.00
C CYS A 4 15.89 -50.17 16.77
N GLU A 5 17.06 -49.62 16.46
CA GLU A 5 17.26 -48.18 16.23
C GLU A 5 16.31 -47.61 15.15
N GLN A 6 15.89 -48.43 14.17
CA GLN A 6 14.99 -48.01 13.10
C GLN A 6 13.49 -48.07 13.47
N ALA A 7 13.14 -48.57 14.67
CA ALA A 7 11.74 -48.75 15.07
C ALA A 7 10.96 -47.42 15.10
N TYR A 8 11.60 -46.31 15.47
CA TYR A 8 10.94 -45.00 15.51
C TYR A 8 10.59 -44.45 14.12
N ARG A 9 11.23 -44.93 13.05
CA ARG A 9 10.99 -44.47 11.67
C ARG A 9 9.90 -45.26 10.95
N LEU A 10 9.36 -46.32 11.56
CA LEU A 10 8.36 -47.18 10.92
C LEU A 10 7.03 -46.46 10.67
N GLY A 11 6.62 -45.54 11.56
CA GLY A 11 5.42 -44.71 11.37
C GLY A 11 5.55 -43.81 10.14
N ALA A 12 6.58 -42.95 10.12
CA ALA A 12 6.87 -42.08 8.98
C ALA A 12 7.09 -42.87 7.65
N TYR A 13 7.64 -44.09 7.73
CA TYR A 13 7.72 -44.98 6.57
C TYR A 13 6.34 -45.41 6.05
N MET A 14 5.39 -45.71 6.95
CA MET A 14 4.01 -46.08 6.59
C MET A 14 3.21 -44.90 6.05
N ASP A 15 3.41 -43.71 6.62
CA ASP A 15 2.72 -42.49 6.21
C ASP A 15 3.32 -41.88 4.92
N GLY A 16 4.47 -42.38 4.47
CA GLY A 16 5.15 -41.92 3.25
C GLY A 16 5.91 -40.60 3.41
N GLU A 17 6.23 -40.22 4.65
CA GLU A 17 6.86 -38.93 5.00
C GLU A 17 8.38 -38.95 4.91
N LEU A 18 8.99 -40.13 4.75
CA LEU A 18 10.44 -40.26 4.62
C LEU A 18 10.96 -39.80 3.26
N SER A 19 12.11 -39.12 3.25
CA SER A 19 12.84 -38.86 2.01
C SER A 19 13.28 -40.17 1.33
N ALA A 20 13.61 -40.11 0.04
CA ALA A 20 14.02 -41.29 -0.73
C ALA A 20 15.20 -42.06 -0.10
N GLY A 21 16.19 -41.35 0.46
CA GLY A 21 17.36 -41.96 1.10
C GLY A 21 17.03 -42.61 2.44
N GLU A 22 16.20 -41.97 3.26
CA GLU A 22 15.74 -42.52 4.54
C GLU A 22 14.85 -43.74 4.32
N ARG A 23 13.97 -43.68 3.33
CA ARG A 23 13.12 -44.79 2.92
C ARG A 23 13.95 -46.00 2.52
N ALA A 24 14.96 -45.83 1.67
CA ALA A 24 15.85 -46.93 1.26
C ALA A 24 16.58 -47.56 2.46
N THR A 25 16.97 -46.74 3.44
CA THR A 25 17.60 -47.23 4.69
C THR A 25 16.64 -48.09 5.50
N VAL A 26 15.39 -47.66 5.67
CA VAL A 26 14.35 -48.44 6.37
C VAL A 26 14.02 -49.71 5.60
N GLU A 27 13.90 -49.67 4.27
CA GLU A 27 13.65 -50.86 3.43
C GLU A 27 14.78 -51.89 3.56
N SER A 28 16.04 -51.45 3.50
CA SER A 28 17.19 -52.32 3.75
C SER A 28 17.14 -52.96 5.14
N HIS A 29 16.71 -52.22 6.17
CA HIS A 29 16.56 -52.75 7.51
C HIS A 29 15.42 -53.77 7.61
N LEU A 30 14.28 -53.52 6.95
CA LEU A 30 13.14 -54.45 6.92
C LEU A 30 13.49 -55.79 6.26
N CYS A 31 14.43 -55.81 5.32
CA CYS A 31 14.96 -57.05 4.74
C CYS A 31 15.77 -57.89 5.75
N ALA A 32 16.41 -57.25 6.73
CA ALA A 32 17.31 -57.90 7.68
C ALA A 32 16.71 -58.13 9.09
N CYS A 33 15.60 -57.45 9.42
CA CYS A 33 15.03 -57.42 10.77
C CYS A 33 13.58 -57.92 10.81
N PRO A 34 13.35 -59.21 11.17
CA PRO A 34 12.00 -59.79 11.26
C PRO A 34 11.08 -59.10 12.27
N SER A 35 11.62 -58.55 13.37
CA SER A 35 10.80 -57.86 14.37
C SER A 35 10.20 -56.55 13.84
N CYS A 36 10.98 -55.77 13.08
CA CYS A 36 10.47 -54.55 12.45
C CYS A 36 9.50 -54.89 11.31
N GLN A 37 9.73 -55.98 10.57
CA GLN A 37 8.77 -56.46 9.57
C GLN A 37 7.44 -56.87 10.22
N ALA A 38 7.48 -57.58 11.34
CA ALA A 38 6.30 -57.98 12.09
C ALA A 38 5.51 -56.77 12.62
N GLU A 39 6.22 -55.71 13.04
CA GLU A 39 5.59 -54.47 13.51
C GLU A 39 4.89 -53.71 12.37
N VAL A 40 5.54 -53.55 11.21
CA VAL A 40 4.89 -52.96 10.02
C VAL A 40 3.65 -53.75 9.62
N GLN A 41 3.71 -55.08 9.64
CA GLN A 41 2.54 -55.91 9.35
C GLN A 41 1.43 -55.75 10.40
N ARG A 42 1.79 -55.58 11.68
CA ARG A 42 0.83 -55.33 12.76
C ARG A 42 0.11 -54.00 12.55
N LEU A 43 0.85 -52.94 12.25
CA LEU A 43 0.29 -51.61 11.99
C LEU A 43 -0.58 -51.61 10.72
N ARG A 44 -0.17 -52.30 9.65
CA ARG A 44 -1.00 -52.47 8.45
C ARG A 44 -2.33 -53.16 8.74
N ARG A 45 -2.31 -54.26 9.51
CA ARG A 45 -3.55 -54.94 9.92
C ARG A 45 -4.48 -54.02 10.71
N LEU A 46 -3.92 -53.19 11.61
CA LEU A 46 -4.72 -52.21 12.36
C LEU A 46 -5.35 -51.18 11.42
N ALA A 47 -4.58 -50.64 10.46
CA ALA A 47 -5.08 -49.72 9.46
C ALA A 47 -6.18 -50.35 8.61
N ASP A 48 -6.00 -51.59 8.14
CA ASP A 48 -7.01 -52.32 7.37
C ASP A 48 -8.30 -52.54 8.19
N MET A 49 -8.19 -52.84 9.48
CA MET A 49 -9.34 -52.96 10.38
C MET A 49 -10.07 -51.62 10.51
N LEU A 50 -9.35 -50.51 10.63
CA LEU A 50 -9.95 -49.17 10.70
C LEU A 50 -10.61 -48.77 9.37
N HIS A 51 -9.99 -49.10 8.23
CA HIS A 51 -10.59 -48.92 6.91
C HIS A 51 -11.85 -49.77 6.70
N GLN A 52 -11.99 -50.91 7.37
CA GLN A 52 -13.24 -51.68 7.31
C GLN A 52 -14.40 -51.00 8.04
N PHE A 53 -14.14 -50.05 8.93
CA PHE A 53 -15.18 -49.21 9.57
C PHE A 53 -15.67 -48.07 8.67
N GLU A 54 -15.33 -48.07 7.38
CA GLU A 54 -15.70 -47.04 6.41
C GLU A 54 -17.22 -47.00 6.19
N GLY A 55 -17.88 -46.20 7.02
CA GLY A 55 -19.29 -45.87 6.96
C GLY A 55 -19.59 -44.43 7.34
N LEU A 56 -18.59 -43.54 7.39
CA LEU A 56 -18.85 -42.11 7.44
C LEU A 56 -19.05 -41.61 6.01
N GLN A 57 -20.26 -41.80 5.51
CA GLN A 57 -20.76 -41.06 4.36
C GLN A 57 -20.63 -39.57 4.68
N ILE A 58 -19.59 -38.92 4.19
CA ILE A 58 -19.44 -37.48 4.32
C ILE A 58 -20.62 -36.87 3.56
N PRO A 59 -21.55 -36.17 4.23
CA PRO A 59 -22.72 -35.65 3.56
C PRO A 59 -22.29 -34.68 2.46
N SER A 60 -22.98 -34.73 1.32
CA SER A 60 -22.76 -33.80 0.21
C SER A 60 -22.78 -32.35 0.73
N GLY A 61 -21.77 -31.57 0.36
CA GLY A 61 -21.59 -30.19 0.83
C GLY A 61 -20.92 -30.05 2.21
N ALA A 62 -20.44 -31.11 2.85
CA ALA A 62 -19.65 -30.97 4.09
C ALA A 62 -18.36 -30.19 3.87
N MET A 63 -17.66 -30.45 2.76
CA MET A 63 -16.45 -29.71 2.38
C MET A 63 -16.75 -28.23 2.07
N GLU A 64 -17.87 -27.95 1.43
CA GLU A 64 -18.29 -26.58 1.13
C GLU A 64 -18.61 -25.81 2.42
N ARG A 65 -19.37 -26.40 3.35
CA ARG A 65 -19.60 -25.80 4.68
C ARG A 65 -18.30 -25.60 5.46
N LEU A 66 -17.34 -26.52 5.33
CA LEU A 66 -16.03 -26.38 5.98
C LEU A 66 -15.27 -25.18 5.40
N HIS A 67 -15.17 -25.06 4.07
CA HIS A 67 -14.55 -23.91 3.43
C HIS A 67 -15.24 -22.60 3.83
N ASP A 68 -16.56 -22.54 3.78
CA ASP A 68 -17.31 -21.35 4.19
C ASP A 68 -17.05 -20.96 5.66
N SER A 69 -16.93 -21.96 6.55
CA SER A 69 -16.64 -21.70 7.96
C SER A 69 -15.22 -21.15 8.18
N VAL A 70 -14.24 -21.64 7.42
CA VAL A 70 -12.86 -21.15 7.48
C VAL A 70 -12.77 -19.76 6.87
N ASP A 71 -13.36 -19.53 5.70
CA ASP A 71 -13.31 -18.23 5.03
C ASP A 71 -14.06 -17.15 5.81
N SER A 72 -15.22 -17.48 6.38
CA SER A 72 -16.00 -16.51 7.17
C SER A 72 -15.27 -16.08 8.44
N THR A 73 -14.54 -16.98 9.11
CA THR A 73 -13.75 -16.62 10.31
C THR A 73 -12.56 -15.73 9.97
N LEU A 74 -11.88 -15.98 8.85
CA LEU A 74 -10.74 -15.16 8.40
C LEU A 74 -11.19 -13.77 7.88
N THR A 75 -12.31 -13.70 7.18
CA THR A 75 -12.76 -12.46 6.53
C THR A 75 -13.59 -11.56 7.42
N ALA A 76 -14.19 -12.05 8.51
CA ALA A 76 -15.05 -11.27 9.39
C ALA A 76 -14.34 -10.03 9.99
N GLY A 77 -13.08 -10.19 10.41
CA GLY A 77 -12.28 -9.09 10.96
C GLY A 77 -11.94 -8.03 9.92
N VAL A 78 -11.50 -8.46 8.73
CA VAL A 78 -11.15 -7.60 7.61
C VAL A 78 -12.37 -6.82 7.11
N ARG A 79 -13.53 -7.48 7.02
CA ARG A 79 -14.78 -6.84 6.56
C ARG A 79 -15.26 -5.77 7.53
N ARG A 80 -15.09 -5.98 8.84
CA ARG A 80 -15.35 -4.93 9.85
C ARG A 80 -14.38 -3.76 9.65
N LEU A 81 -13.08 -4.00 9.57
CA LEU A 81 -12.12 -2.91 9.38
C LEU A 81 -12.39 -2.11 8.09
N ALA A 82 -12.72 -2.80 6.99
CA ALA A 82 -13.10 -2.18 5.72
C ALA A 82 -14.38 -1.34 5.82
N ALA A 83 -15.39 -1.80 6.57
CA ALA A 83 -16.61 -1.03 6.80
C ALA A 83 -16.34 0.24 7.61
N TRP A 84 -15.48 0.15 8.64
CA TRP A 84 -15.11 1.30 9.46
C TRP A 84 -14.24 2.30 8.68
N SER A 85 -13.32 1.83 7.85
CA SER A 85 -12.51 2.70 6.99
C SER A 85 -13.35 3.38 5.91
N ALA A 86 -14.32 2.69 5.31
CA ALA A 86 -15.26 3.28 4.37
C ALA A 86 -16.14 4.36 5.03
N ALA A 87 -16.63 4.10 6.25
CA ALA A 87 -17.39 5.09 7.02
C ALA A 87 -16.54 6.32 7.36
N ALA A 88 -15.30 6.13 7.82
CA ALA A 88 -14.38 7.23 8.10
C ALA A 88 -14.07 8.07 6.85
N ALA A 89 -13.81 7.41 5.71
CA ALA A 89 -13.58 8.10 4.43
C ALA A 89 -14.80 8.92 4.00
N ALA A 90 -16.02 8.38 4.14
CA ALA A 90 -17.25 9.11 3.82
C ALA A 90 -17.43 10.36 4.71
N VAL A 91 -17.13 10.27 6.01
CA VAL A 91 -17.19 11.41 6.94
C VAL A 91 -16.17 12.48 6.57
N ILE A 92 -14.93 12.09 6.25
CA ILE A 92 -13.87 13.02 5.83
C ILE A 92 -14.28 13.74 4.55
N LEU A 93 -14.77 13.00 3.54
CA LEU A 93 -15.22 13.58 2.27
C LEU A 93 -16.39 14.56 2.48
N ALA A 94 -17.37 14.21 3.31
CA ALA A 94 -18.47 15.10 3.64
C ALA A 94 -17.99 16.36 4.38
N ALA A 95 -17.10 16.22 5.37
CA ALA A 95 -16.54 17.35 6.11
C ALA A 95 -15.70 18.28 5.20
N CYS A 96 -14.87 17.71 4.32
CA CYS A 96 -14.14 18.46 3.30
C CYS A 96 -15.10 19.19 2.36
N SER A 97 -16.12 18.51 1.82
CA SER A 97 -17.13 19.12 0.95
C SER A 97 -17.83 20.30 1.65
N ILE A 98 -18.26 20.13 2.90
CA ILE A 98 -18.88 21.19 3.70
C ILE A 98 -17.90 22.34 3.93
N SER A 99 -16.63 22.03 4.24
CA SER A 99 -15.58 23.04 4.45
C SER A 99 -15.36 23.87 3.18
N LEU A 100 -15.27 23.23 2.01
CA LEU A 100 -15.16 23.92 0.72
C LEU A 100 -16.39 24.79 0.41
N MET A 101 -17.60 24.30 0.72
CA MET A 101 -18.82 25.10 0.54
C MET A 101 -18.84 26.32 1.46
N ARG A 102 -18.31 26.20 2.69
CA ARG A 102 -18.21 27.31 3.65
C ARG A 102 -17.09 28.30 3.30
N SER A 103 -15.98 27.84 2.73
CA SER A 103 -14.86 28.69 2.31
C SER A 103 -15.06 29.32 0.92
N GLY A 104 -15.94 28.75 0.09
CA GLY A 104 -16.36 29.29 -1.22
C GLY A 104 -17.10 30.63 -1.17
N GLY A 105 -17.23 31.26 0.00
CA GLY A 105 -17.81 32.59 0.18
C GLY A 105 -16.80 33.72 0.38
N SER A 106 -15.49 33.45 0.45
CA SER A 106 -14.48 34.51 0.37
C SER A 106 -14.07 34.66 -1.08
N PRO A 107 -14.48 35.73 -1.81
CA PRO A 107 -13.78 36.06 -3.03
C PRO A 107 -12.31 36.17 -2.64
N ALA A 108 -11.47 35.29 -3.19
CA ALA A 108 -10.04 35.46 -3.12
C ALA A 108 -9.78 36.89 -3.60
N GLN A 109 -9.49 37.78 -2.66
CA GLN A 109 -8.99 39.10 -2.98
C GLN A 109 -7.66 38.78 -3.66
N ALA A 110 -7.69 38.73 -4.99
CA ALA A 110 -6.49 38.61 -5.79
C ALA A 110 -5.67 39.84 -5.40
N SER A 111 -4.71 39.65 -4.49
CA SER A 111 -3.66 40.62 -4.29
C SER A 111 -3.12 40.93 -5.68
N PRO A 112 -3.12 42.21 -6.12
CA PRO A 112 -2.47 42.53 -7.38
C PRO A 112 -1.06 41.95 -7.32
N PRO A 113 -0.55 41.35 -8.42
CA PRO A 113 0.77 40.75 -8.41
C PRO A 113 1.73 41.80 -7.88
N ALA A 114 2.44 41.45 -6.81
CA ALA A 114 3.49 42.29 -6.25
C ALA A 114 4.56 42.43 -7.33
N VAL A 115 4.44 43.49 -8.13
CA VAL A 115 5.46 43.88 -9.13
C VAL A 115 6.78 43.94 -8.39
N ALA A 116 7.76 43.20 -8.91
CA ALA A 116 9.03 43.05 -8.23
C ALA A 116 9.71 44.42 -8.18
N THR A 117 10.28 44.79 -7.03
CA THR A 117 10.88 46.12 -6.79
C THR A 117 11.98 46.48 -7.80
N TRP A 118 12.55 45.50 -8.50
CA TRP A 118 13.52 45.73 -9.55
C TRP A 118 12.88 46.16 -10.89
N GLU A 119 11.63 45.79 -11.19
CA GLU A 119 10.91 46.21 -12.42
C GLU A 119 10.59 47.71 -12.36
N THR A 120 10.20 48.21 -11.18
CA THR A 120 10.00 49.65 -10.95
C THR A 120 11.31 50.42 -10.96
N ALA A 121 12.40 49.83 -10.47
CA ALA A 121 13.73 50.43 -10.55
C ALA A 121 14.29 50.48 -11.98
N ALA A 122 13.98 49.50 -12.83
CA ALA A 122 14.46 49.42 -14.22
C ALA A 122 13.78 50.43 -15.15
N VAL A 123 12.52 50.81 -14.87
CA VAL A 123 11.74 51.77 -15.67
C VAL A 123 11.79 53.19 -15.09
N ALA A 124 12.26 53.36 -13.85
CA ALA A 124 12.43 54.67 -13.25
C ALA A 124 13.47 55.49 -14.02
N ARG A 125 13.04 56.64 -14.55
CA ARG A 125 13.93 57.61 -15.20
C ARG A 125 14.97 58.08 -14.17
N THR A 126 16.25 58.07 -14.52
CA THR A 126 17.31 58.44 -13.58
C THR A 126 17.23 59.93 -13.24
N PRO A 127 17.70 60.37 -12.06
CA PRO A 127 17.70 61.79 -11.69
C PRO A 127 18.44 62.68 -12.70
N ALA A 128 19.46 62.14 -13.36
CA ALA A 128 20.22 62.82 -14.41
C ALA A 128 19.38 63.05 -15.68
N GLU A 129 18.60 62.05 -16.11
CA GLU A 129 17.70 62.19 -17.27
C GLU A 129 16.51 63.11 -16.96
N ALA A 130 16.02 63.12 -15.72
CA ALA A 130 14.99 64.04 -15.28
C ALA A 130 15.49 65.50 -15.24
N ALA A 131 16.73 65.72 -14.78
CA ALA A 131 17.38 67.03 -14.80
C ALA A 131 17.65 67.52 -16.24
N ALA A 132 18.15 66.66 -17.13
CA ALA A 132 18.37 67.01 -18.53
C ALA A 132 17.08 67.44 -19.24
N ALA A 133 15.95 66.78 -18.96
CA ALA A 133 14.65 67.17 -19.50
C ALA A 133 14.15 68.52 -18.96
N GLN A 134 14.47 68.87 -17.70
CA GLN A 134 14.17 70.17 -17.11
C GLN A 134 15.02 71.29 -17.72
N ASP A 135 16.32 71.04 -17.91
CA ASP A 135 17.23 71.99 -18.55
C ASP A 135 16.82 72.27 -20.01
N GLU A 136 16.40 71.24 -20.76
CA GLU A 136 15.88 71.40 -22.12
C GLU A 136 14.57 72.22 -22.13
N GLN A 137 13.67 71.98 -21.18
CA GLN A 137 12.45 72.77 -21.04
C GLN A 137 12.73 74.24 -20.66
N LEU A 138 13.70 74.48 -19.76
CA LEU A 138 14.13 75.82 -19.37
C LEU A 138 14.76 76.56 -20.56
N ALA A 139 15.64 75.89 -21.31
CA ALA A 139 16.27 76.45 -22.50
C ALA A 139 15.22 76.85 -23.55
N MET A 140 14.23 75.99 -23.82
CA MET A 140 13.11 76.31 -24.71
C MET A 140 12.30 77.52 -24.23
N TRP A 141 12.05 77.63 -22.92
CA TRP A 141 11.32 78.77 -22.37
C TRP A 141 12.09 80.09 -22.53
N VAL A 142 13.40 80.10 -22.25
CA VAL A 142 14.26 81.29 -22.40
C VAL A 142 14.34 81.75 -23.84
N VAL A 143 14.52 80.82 -24.81
CA VAL A 143 14.53 81.16 -26.23
C VAL A 143 13.22 81.79 -26.67
N ARG A 144 12.08 81.29 -26.19
CA ARG A 144 10.75 81.84 -26.49
C ARG A 144 10.54 83.25 -25.90
N ASP A 145 11.03 83.51 -24.69
CA ASP A 145 10.90 84.83 -24.07
C ASP A 145 11.79 85.89 -24.76
N LEU A 146 13.02 85.53 -25.14
CA LEU A 146 13.94 86.43 -25.83
C LEU A 146 13.47 86.75 -27.26
N SER A 147 12.98 85.76 -27.99
CA SER A 147 12.42 85.98 -29.34
C SER A 147 11.19 86.89 -29.32
N GLY A 148 10.32 86.77 -28.31
CA GLY A 148 9.15 87.64 -28.14
C GLY A 148 9.46 89.08 -27.71
N ARG A 149 10.70 89.39 -27.29
CA ARG A 149 11.12 90.73 -26.83
C ARG A 149 11.81 91.56 -27.92
N ILE A 150 12.22 90.95 -29.03
CA ILE A 150 12.90 91.62 -30.15
C ILE A 150 11.90 92.28 -31.14
N GLU A 151 10.62 91.91 -31.10
CA GLU A 151 9.57 92.44 -31.99
C GLU A 151 8.78 93.65 -31.43
N ARG A 152 9.32 94.39 -30.43
CA ARG A 152 8.78 95.68 -29.94
C ARG A 152 9.85 96.74 -29.85
#